data_AF-A0AAV2PPZ9-F1
#
_entry.id   AF-A0AAV2PPZ9-F1
#
_cell.length_a   1.000
_cell.length_b   1.000
_cell.length_c   1.000
_cell.angle_alpha   90.00
_cell.angle_beta   90.00
_cell.angle_gamma   90.00
#
_symmetry.space_group_name_H-M   'P 1'
#
loop_
_entity.id
_entity.type
_entity.pdbx_description
1 polymer ?
#
loop_
_entity_poly.entity_id
_entity_poly.type
_entity_poly.pdbx_seq_one_letter_code
_entity_poly.pdbx_strand_id
1 'polypeptide(L)'
;MSGSKYDYSILVRNCESDSPESQACTVIGSIPTWLNGKAIYNGPGLTKIGDSEYKHGFDAAALLQKFEIKNGAVSYNSRFVNSKTFQTNQEAGTIVRAEFGTPADDNKGKLSRLLGALDIEKTFSDNTAVGLVEVCGKYYAMTETPFMNQIDINTLETIER
;
A
#
# COMPACT_ATOMS: atom_id res chain seq x y z
N MET A 1 23.24 -4.91 6.02
CA MET A 1 23.09 -5.73 7.24
C MET A 1 23.47 -7.17 6.89
N SER A 2 24.73 -7.56 7.10
CA SER A 2 25.23 -8.91 6.82
C SER A 2 25.81 -9.44 8.13
N GLY A 3 25.20 -10.48 8.71
CA GLY A 3 25.62 -11.06 10.00
C GLY A 3 24.48 -11.50 10.94
N SER A 4 23.22 -11.24 10.59
CA SER A 4 22.07 -11.73 11.36
C SER A 4 21.77 -13.20 11.04
N LYS A 5 21.46 -14.00 12.06
CA LYS A 5 20.90 -15.37 11.91
C LYS A 5 19.55 -15.36 11.17
N TYR A 6 18.87 -14.22 11.17
CA TYR A 6 17.55 -14.02 10.59
C TYR A 6 17.63 -13.18 9.32
N ASP A 7 16.89 -13.60 8.29
CA ASP A 7 16.70 -12.83 7.08
C ASP A 7 15.64 -11.75 7.30
N TYR A 8 16.07 -10.51 7.55
CA TYR A 8 15.19 -9.36 7.69
C TYR A 8 14.81 -8.74 6.34
N SER A 9 15.39 -9.18 5.20
CA SER A 9 15.01 -8.67 3.88
C SER A 9 13.54 -8.98 3.56
N ILE A 10 12.95 -9.99 4.22
CA ILE A 10 11.53 -10.33 4.11
C ILE A 10 10.60 -9.18 4.47
N LEU A 11 11.03 -8.26 5.35
CA LEU A 11 10.22 -7.13 5.81
C LEU A 11 10.15 -5.98 4.78
N VAL A 12 11.04 -6.00 3.79
CA VAL A 12 11.20 -4.93 2.78
C VAL A 12 11.19 -5.49 1.36
N ARG A 13 10.52 -6.63 1.14
CA ARG A 13 10.40 -7.23 -0.19
C ARG A 13 9.56 -6.32 -1.09
N ASN A 14 10.04 -6.15 -2.32
CA ASN A 14 9.30 -5.47 -3.36
C ASN A 14 8.25 -6.40 -3.97
N CYS A 15 6.98 -6.01 -3.92
CA CYS A 15 5.89 -6.64 -4.65
C CYS A 15 5.81 -6.00 -6.04
N GLU A 16 6.20 -6.73 -7.09
CA GLU A 16 6.23 -6.19 -8.47
C GLU A 16 4.84 -6.03 -9.08
N SER A 17 3.89 -6.85 -8.64
CA SER A 17 2.50 -6.83 -9.09
C SER A 17 1.60 -7.34 -7.97
N ASP A 18 0.41 -6.79 -7.88
CA ASP A 18 -0.62 -7.31 -6.99
C ASP A 18 -1.31 -8.55 -7.59
N SER A 19 -2.18 -9.18 -6.82
CA SER A 19 -2.92 -10.38 -7.23
C SER A 19 -4.39 -10.16 -6.96
N PRO A 20 -5.11 -9.43 -7.83
CA PRO A 20 -6.49 -9.02 -7.58
C PRO A 20 -7.46 -10.21 -7.60
N GLU A 21 -7.14 -11.26 -8.36
CA GLU A 21 -7.91 -12.49 -8.40
C GLU A 21 -7.67 -13.35 -7.16
N SER A 22 -8.76 -13.86 -6.58
CA SER A 22 -8.72 -14.72 -5.40
C SER A 22 -8.12 -16.10 -5.72
N GLN A 23 -7.01 -16.42 -5.07
CA GLN A 23 -6.29 -17.68 -5.23
C GLN A 23 -6.49 -18.58 -4.00
N ALA A 24 -6.76 -19.87 -4.22
CA ALA A 24 -6.88 -20.83 -3.13
C ALA A 24 -5.53 -21.09 -2.46
N CYS A 25 -5.50 -21.14 -1.13
CA CYS A 25 -4.28 -21.43 -0.37
C CYS A 25 -4.22 -22.90 0.06
N THR A 26 -3.02 -23.46 0.12
CA THR A 26 -2.77 -24.75 0.75
C THR A 26 -2.82 -24.60 2.27
N VAL A 27 -3.75 -25.31 2.91
CA VAL A 27 -3.89 -25.31 4.38
C VAL A 27 -3.10 -26.48 4.96
N ILE A 28 -2.17 -26.19 5.88
CA ILE A 28 -1.44 -27.20 6.65
C ILE A 28 -2.01 -27.20 8.07
N GLY A 29 -2.56 -28.34 8.51
CA GLY A 29 -3.30 -28.45 9.78
C GLY A 29 -4.80 -28.28 9.58
N SER A 30 -5.48 -27.65 10.54
CA SER A 30 -6.93 -27.49 10.53
C SER A 30 -7.34 -26.10 11.00
N ILE A 31 -8.17 -25.42 10.22
CA ILE A 31 -8.75 -24.12 10.59
C ILE A 31 -10.07 -24.37 11.33
N PRO A 32 -10.32 -23.73 12.48
CA PRO A 32 -11.57 -23.90 13.22
C PRO A 32 -12.78 -23.52 12.38
N THR A 33 -13.82 -24.36 12.38
CA THR A 33 -15.01 -24.17 11.53
C THR A 33 -15.84 -22.94 11.92
N TRP A 34 -15.70 -22.44 13.15
CA TRP A 34 -16.34 -21.21 13.59
C TRP A 34 -15.64 -19.95 13.02
N LEU A 35 -14.39 -20.04 12.59
CA LEU A 35 -13.64 -18.92 12.03
C LEU A 35 -14.04 -18.72 10.57
N ASN A 36 -14.91 -17.74 10.33
CA ASN A 36 -15.33 -17.33 8.98
C ASN A 36 -15.26 -15.81 8.90
N GLY A 37 -14.62 -15.28 7.86
CA GLY A 37 -14.44 -13.85 7.72
C GLY A 37 -13.28 -13.47 6.82
N LYS A 38 -12.92 -12.19 6.85
CA LYS A 38 -11.84 -11.60 6.07
C LYS A 38 -10.83 -10.99 7.02
N ALA A 39 -9.57 -11.41 6.92
CA ALA A 39 -8.45 -10.72 7.55
C ALA A 39 -7.77 -9.85 6.49
N ILE A 40 -7.83 -8.53 6.66
CA ILE A 40 -7.25 -7.58 5.72
C ILE A 40 -6.13 -6.83 6.41
N TYR A 41 -4.96 -6.84 5.79
CA TYR A 41 -3.77 -6.13 6.23
C TYR A 41 -3.44 -5.04 5.23
N ASN A 42 -3.00 -3.90 5.74
CA ASN A 42 -2.46 -2.79 4.95
C ASN A 42 -0.99 -2.61 5.34
N GLY A 43 -0.15 -2.26 4.38
CA GLY A 43 1.26 -2.10 4.61
C GLY A 43 2.05 -1.71 3.36
N PRO A 44 3.36 -1.51 3.50
CA PRO A 44 4.24 -1.22 2.37
C PRO A 44 4.36 -2.44 1.45
N GLY A 45 4.11 -2.25 0.16
CA GLY A 45 4.19 -3.32 -0.85
C GLY A 45 5.21 -3.08 -1.95
N LEU A 46 5.23 -1.90 -2.55
CA LEU A 46 6.14 -1.56 -3.66
C LEU A 46 7.22 -0.60 -3.17
N THR A 47 8.46 -1.08 -3.07
CA THR A 47 9.60 -0.33 -2.53
C THR A 47 10.41 0.40 -3.60
N LYS A 48 10.16 0.15 -4.89
CA LYS A 48 10.82 0.83 -6.01
C LYS A 48 9.88 1.03 -7.20
N ILE A 49 10.13 2.08 -7.98
CA ILE A 49 9.43 2.39 -9.22
C ILE A 49 10.50 2.74 -10.27
N GLY A 50 10.60 1.91 -11.32
CA GLY A 50 11.73 1.98 -12.25
C GLY A 50 13.05 1.75 -11.52
N ASP A 51 14.00 2.67 -11.74
CA ASP A 51 15.31 2.67 -11.07
C ASP A 51 15.31 3.45 -9.73
N SER A 52 14.20 4.09 -9.37
CA SER A 52 14.08 4.89 -8.14
C SER A 52 13.56 4.03 -6.98
N GLU A 53 14.23 4.11 -5.83
CA GLU A 53 13.90 3.36 -4.62
C GLU A 53 13.42 4.29 -3.50
N TYR A 54 12.38 3.86 -2.78
CA TYR A 54 11.94 4.52 -1.56
C TYR A 54 12.97 4.31 -0.44
N LYS A 55 13.31 5.40 0.26
CA LYS A 55 14.38 5.44 1.26
C LYS A 55 13.91 5.07 2.67
N HIS A 56 12.60 4.99 2.89
CA HIS A 56 11.99 4.70 4.18
C HIS A 56 10.84 3.69 4.04
N GLY A 57 10.67 2.81 5.03
CA GLY A 57 9.67 1.74 4.98
C GLY A 57 8.22 2.24 4.93
N PHE A 58 7.97 3.47 5.38
CA PHE A 58 6.64 4.10 5.31
C PHE A 58 6.35 4.82 3.98
N ASP A 59 7.35 4.91 3.10
CA ASP A 59 7.20 5.59 1.81
C ASP A 59 6.78 4.63 0.69
N ALA A 60 6.99 3.33 0.88
CA ALA A 60 6.59 2.32 -0.09
C ALA A 60 5.08 2.34 -0.35
N ALA A 61 4.67 2.05 -1.58
CA ALA A 61 3.26 2.15 -1.96
C ALA A 61 2.40 1.14 -1.18
N ALA A 62 1.26 1.60 -0.69
CA ALA A 62 0.32 0.82 0.08
C ALA A 62 -0.22 -0.40 -0.70
N LEU A 63 -0.12 -1.58 -0.09
CA LEU A 63 -0.64 -2.84 -0.61
C LEU A 63 -1.58 -3.46 0.42
N LEU A 64 -2.83 -3.67 -0.01
CA LEU A 64 -3.81 -4.42 0.76
C LEU A 64 -3.64 -5.92 0.51
N GLN A 65 -3.66 -6.70 1.58
CA GLN A 65 -3.58 -8.15 1.54
C GLN A 65 -4.80 -8.73 2.26
N LYS A 66 -5.60 -9.55 1.58
CA LYS A 66 -6.80 -10.18 2.15
C LYS A 66 -6.63 -11.69 2.21
N PHE A 67 -6.91 -12.26 3.37
CA PHE A 67 -7.19 -13.68 3.56
C PHE A 67 -8.67 -13.86 3.84
N GLU A 68 -9.36 -14.58 2.98
CA GLU A 68 -10.78 -14.90 3.17
C GLU A 68 -10.91 -16.34 3.62
N ILE A 69 -11.50 -16.54 4.79
CA ILE A 69 -11.65 -17.84 5.45
C ILE A 69 -13.12 -18.22 5.43
N LYS A 70 -13.40 -19.40 4.86
CA LYS A 70 -14.76 -19.95 4.82
C LYS A 70 -14.74 -21.46 4.94
N ASN A 71 -15.41 -21.99 5.96
CA ASN A 71 -15.56 -23.44 6.19
C ASN A 71 -14.21 -24.22 6.16
N GLY A 72 -13.16 -23.64 6.75
CA GLY A 72 -11.84 -24.24 6.81
C GLY A 72 -11.00 -24.11 5.53
N ALA A 73 -11.55 -23.53 4.46
CA ALA A 73 -10.79 -23.12 3.28
C ALA A 73 -10.31 -21.67 3.41
N VAL A 74 -9.18 -21.35 2.78
CA VAL A 74 -8.61 -20.00 2.72
C VAL A 74 -8.34 -19.64 1.28
N SER A 75 -8.68 -18.40 0.91
CA SER A 75 -8.17 -17.78 -0.30
C SER A 75 -7.43 -16.48 0.02
N TYR A 76 -6.54 -16.10 -0.88
CA TYR A 76 -5.72 -14.91 -0.80
C TYR A 76 -5.89 -14.06 -2.06
N ASN A 77 -5.94 -12.75 -1.88
CA ASN A 77 -5.73 -11.78 -2.94
C ASN A 77 -5.12 -10.50 -2.36
N SER A 78 -4.48 -9.72 -3.22
CA SER A 78 -3.92 -8.42 -2.87
C SER A 78 -4.24 -7.38 -3.92
N ARG A 79 -4.26 -6.11 -3.51
CA ARG A 79 -4.37 -4.98 -4.44
C ARG A 79 -3.63 -3.77 -3.92
N PHE A 80 -2.89 -3.08 -4.79
CA PHE A 80 -2.34 -1.78 -4.42
C PHE A 80 -3.48 -0.79 -4.17
N VAL A 81 -3.31 0.09 -3.17
CA VAL A 81 -4.22 1.21 -3.01
C VAL A 81 -3.98 2.16 -4.19
N ASN A 82 -5.01 2.36 -5.01
CA ASN A 82 -4.91 3.13 -6.24
C ASN A 82 -5.00 4.64 -5.96
N SER A 83 -4.11 5.15 -5.10
CA SER A 83 -4.02 6.56 -4.74
C SER A 83 -3.52 7.42 -5.90
N LYS A 84 -3.71 8.75 -5.83
CA LYS A 84 -3.18 9.64 -6.87
C LYS A 84 -1.65 9.61 -6.89
N THR A 85 -1.01 9.47 -5.74
CA THR A 85 0.45 9.37 -5.63
C THR A 85 0.97 8.12 -6.32
N PHE A 86 0.32 6.97 -6.08
CA PHE A 86 0.66 5.72 -6.75
C PHE A 86 0.50 5.83 -8.27
N GLN A 87 -0.65 6.32 -8.74
CA GLN A 87 -0.91 6.52 -10.18
C GLN A 87 0.13 7.45 -10.82
N THR A 88 0.40 8.60 -10.20
CA THR A 88 1.35 9.60 -10.74
C THR A 88 2.75 9.01 -10.88
N ASN A 89 3.23 8.27 -9.87
CA ASN A 89 4.58 7.69 -9.91
C ASN A 89 4.65 6.52 -10.90
N GLN A 90 3.61 5.67 -10.97
CA GLN A 90 3.53 4.58 -11.95
C GLN A 90 3.51 5.09 -13.39
N GLU A 91 2.72 6.13 -13.68
CA GLU A 91 2.66 6.77 -15.00
C GLU A 91 4.00 7.42 -15.40
N ALA A 92 4.70 8.01 -14.43
CA ALA A 92 6.00 8.61 -14.66
C ALA A 92 7.14 7.57 -14.78
N GLY A 93 6.93 6.34 -14.31
CA GLY A 93 7.96 5.31 -14.23
C GLY A 93 9.09 5.61 -13.23
N THR A 94 8.89 6.58 -12.32
CA THR A 94 9.84 7.03 -11.29
C THR A 94 9.10 7.77 -10.16
N ILE A 95 9.76 8.03 -9.04
CA ILE A 95 9.16 8.66 -7.85
C ILE A 95 9.13 10.18 -8.05
N VAL A 96 8.06 10.72 -8.65
CA VAL A 96 7.89 12.17 -8.90
C VAL A 96 7.06 12.90 -7.83
N ARG A 97 6.43 12.14 -6.93
CA ARG A 97 5.76 12.62 -5.72
C ARG A 97 6.58 12.20 -4.51
N ALA A 98 6.92 13.19 -3.67
CA ALA A 98 7.70 12.95 -2.46
C ALA A 98 6.84 12.26 -1.39
N GLU A 99 7.51 11.46 -0.58
CA GLU A 99 6.97 10.81 0.61
C GLU A 99 7.72 11.28 1.86
N PHE A 100 7.37 10.74 3.03
CA PHE A 100 7.92 11.16 4.32
C PHE A 100 9.45 11.19 4.35
N GLY A 101 10.12 10.13 3.88
CA GLY A 101 11.58 10.01 3.85
C GLY A 101 12.21 10.10 2.45
N THR A 102 11.39 10.14 1.40
CA THR A 102 11.85 10.02 0.01
C THR A 102 11.51 11.28 -0.77
N PRO A 103 12.51 12.10 -1.14
CA PRO A 103 12.26 13.23 -2.01
C PRO A 103 11.84 12.77 -3.41
N ALA A 104 11.01 13.57 -4.08
CA ALA A 104 10.72 13.35 -5.50
C ALA A 104 11.99 13.51 -6.36
N ASP A 105 12.13 12.65 -7.36
CA ASP A 105 13.03 12.84 -8.50
C ASP A 105 12.46 13.95 -9.39
N ASP A 106 12.70 15.20 -8.98
CA ASP A 106 12.25 16.38 -9.71
C ASP A 106 13.41 17.11 -10.41
N ASN A 107 13.30 17.25 -11.72
CA ASN A 107 14.11 18.22 -12.48
C ASN A 107 13.53 19.65 -12.38
N LYS A 108 12.59 19.90 -11.46
CA LYS A 108 11.86 21.17 -11.35
C LYS A 108 12.66 22.17 -10.50
N GLY A 109 12.75 23.41 -10.99
CA GLY A 109 13.49 24.49 -10.33
C GLY A 109 12.87 24.92 -8.98
N LYS A 110 13.69 25.57 -8.13
CA LYS A 110 13.33 25.97 -6.76
C LYS A 110 12.02 26.77 -6.63
N LEU A 111 11.68 27.58 -7.63
CA LEU A 111 10.43 28.38 -7.64
C LEU A 111 9.17 27.51 -7.76
N SER A 112 9.23 26.44 -8.56
CA SER A 112 8.12 25.49 -8.70
C SER A 112 7.85 24.74 -7.40
N ARG A 113 8.90 24.44 -6.62
CA ARG A 113 8.78 23.80 -5.30
C ARG A 113 8.09 24.74 -4.30
N LEU A 114 8.49 26.01 -4.28
CA LEU A 114 7.91 27.00 -3.37
C LEU A 114 6.41 27.24 -3.64
N LEU A 115 6.04 27.37 -4.92
CA LEU A 115 4.63 27.52 -5.30
C LEU A 115 3.81 26.26 -5.01
N GLY A 116 4.43 25.07 -5.12
CA GLY A 116 3.80 23.80 -4.77
C GLY A 116 3.53 23.62 -3.27
N ALA A 117 4.36 24.20 -2.40
CA ALA A 117 4.21 24.08 -0.95
C ALA A 117 2.98 24.80 -0.37
N LEU A 118 2.34 25.68 -1.15
CA LEU A 118 1.08 26.34 -0.78
C LEU A 118 -0.15 25.51 -1.13
N ASP A 119 0.03 24.41 -1.85
CA ASP A 119 -1.03 23.51 -2.31
C ASP A 119 -1.00 22.23 -1.47
N ILE A 120 -2.03 22.03 -0.63
CA ILE A 120 -2.17 20.86 0.24
C ILE A 120 -2.11 19.54 -0.54
N GLU A 121 -2.68 19.49 -1.76
CA GLU A 121 -2.66 18.31 -2.64
C GLU A 121 -1.26 18.00 -3.20
N LYS A 122 -0.34 18.96 -3.11
CA LYS A 122 1.07 18.79 -3.49
C LYS A 122 1.98 18.62 -2.29
N THR A 123 1.50 18.99 -1.10
CA THR A 123 2.28 18.99 0.13
C THR A 123 2.17 17.68 0.89
N PHE A 124 0.97 17.07 0.90
CA PHE A 124 0.75 15.80 1.59
C PHE A 124 0.50 14.66 0.59
N SER A 125 1.05 13.49 0.92
CA SER A 125 0.80 12.26 0.16
C SER A 125 -0.54 11.63 0.55
N ASP A 126 -1.19 10.99 -0.42
CA ASP A 126 -2.34 10.10 -0.25
C ASP A 126 -1.95 8.61 -0.29
N ASN A 127 -0.66 8.29 -0.10
CA ASN A 127 -0.18 6.93 0.14
C ASN A 127 -0.59 6.42 1.52
N THR A 128 -1.74 5.76 1.58
CA THR A 128 -2.35 5.30 2.83
C THR A 128 -1.86 3.91 3.24
N ALA A 129 -0.58 3.77 3.62
CA ALA A 129 0.08 2.49 3.87
C ALA A 129 0.06 1.99 5.33
N VAL A 130 -0.65 2.67 6.25
CA VAL A 130 -0.50 2.44 7.70
C VAL A 130 -1.63 1.58 8.28
N GLY A 131 -2.89 1.94 8.00
CA GLY A 131 -4.04 1.32 8.66
C GLY A 131 -5.23 1.13 7.74
N LEU A 132 -6.17 0.29 8.18
CA LEU A 132 -7.50 0.13 7.60
C LEU A 132 -8.52 0.28 8.74
N VAL A 133 -9.47 1.20 8.60
CA VAL A 133 -10.47 1.49 9.62
C VAL A 133 -11.88 1.41 9.05
N GLU A 134 -12.83 0.98 9.88
CA GLU A 134 -14.25 1.03 9.56
C GLU A 134 -14.88 2.31 10.15
N VAL A 135 -15.55 3.08 9.30
CA VAL A 135 -16.31 4.27 9.69
C VAL A 135 -17.69 4.20 9.03
N CYS A 136 -18.74 4.13 9.85
CA CYS A 136 -20.13 4.10 9.37
C CYS A 136 -20.41 3.01 8.31
N GLY A 137 -19.84 1.81 8.47
CA GLY A 137 -20.01 0.69 7.56
C GLY A 137 -19.20 0.76 6.26
N LYS A 138 -18.36 1.79 6.11
CA LYS A 138 -17.39 1.92 5.02
C LYS A 138 -15.97 1.71 5.55
N TYR A 139 -15.07 1.23 4.70
CA TYR A 139 -13.70 0.94 5.06
C TYR A 139 -12.74 1.91 4.39
N TYR A 140 -11.74 2.37 5.14
CA TYR A 140 -10.80 3.40 4.68
C TYR A 140 -9.37 2.98 5.01
N ALA A 141 -8.51 2.96 3.99
CA ALA A 141 -7.08 2.91 4.18
C ALA A 141 -6.59 4.30 4.60
N MET A 142 -5.67 4.37 5.58
CA MET A 142 -5.18 5.64 6.11
C MET A 142 -3.66 5.67 6.35
N THR A 143 -3.15 6.88 6.51
CA THR A 143 -1.78 7.24 6.93
C THR A 143 -1.86 8.46 7.85
N GLU A 144 -0.73 9.06 8.25
CA GLU A 144 -0.67 10.23 9.13
C GLU A 144 -1.04 11.57 8.44
N THR A 145 -1.58 11.53 7.22
CA THR A 145 -2.04 12.70 6.48
C THR A 145 -3.57 12.85 6.56
N PRO A 146 -4.14 13.99 6.15
CA PRO A 146 -5.60 14.19 6.14
C PRO A 146 -6.35 13.37 5.10
N PHE A 147 -5.66 12.61 4.24
CA PHE A 147 -6.27 11.84 3.16
C PHE A 147 -6.53 10.40 3.60
N MET A 148 -7.68 9.87 3.21
CA MET A 148 -8.05 8.47 3.36
C MET A 148 -8.45 7.93 2.00
N ASN A 149 -8.30 6.64 1.74
CA ASN A 149 -8.80 6.00 0.52
C ASN A 149 -9.88 5.00 0.90
N GLN A 150 -11.10 5.18 0.40
CA GLN A 150 -12.20 4.23 0.62
C GLN A 150 -11.93 2.94 -0.14
N ILE A 151 -12.06 1.80 0.55
CA ILE A 151 -11.77 0.47 0.03
C ILE A 151 -13.03 -0.40 0.02
N ASP A 152 -13.30 -1.07 -1.09
CA ASP A 152 -14.22 -2.21 -1.12
C ASP A 152 -13.52 -3.44 -0.52
N ILE A 153 -13.92 -3.88 0.67
CA ILE A 153 -13.30 -5.04 1.33
C ILE A 153 -13.55 -6.39 0.64
N ASN A 154 -14.45 -6.46 -0.34
CA ASN A 154 -14.70 -7.66 -1.12
C ASN A 154 -13.70 -7.78 -2.28
N THR A 155 -13.45 -6.69 -3.00
CA THR A 155 -12.60 -6.67 -4.21
C THR A 155 -11.21 -6.07 -3.99
N LEU A 156 -11.01 -5.40 -2.84
CA LEU A 156 -9.88 -4.52 -2.51
C LEU A 156 -9.76 -3.28 -3.40
N GLU A 157 -10.81 -2.93 -4.13
CA GLU A 157 -10.81 -1.74 -4.98
C GLU A 157 -10.79 -0.45 -4.19
N THR A 158 -9.97 0.50 -4.64
CA THR A 158 -10.06 1.88 -4.20
C THR A 158 -11.23 2.55 -4.90
N ILE A 159 -12.24 2.94 -4.12
CA ILE A 159 -13.49 3.53 -4.64
C ILE A 159 -13.32 5.03 -4.84
N GLU A 160 -12.92 5.72 -3.77
CA GLU A 160 -12.72 7.17 -3.74
C GLU A 160 -11.66 7.51 -2.68
N ARG A 161 -11.23 8.77 -2.67
CA ARG A 161 -10.34 9.33 -1.65
C ARG A 161 -11.08 10.36 -0.84
#